data_AF-A0A837HJF5-F1
#
_entry.id   AF-A0A837HJF5-F1
#
_cell.length_a   1.000
_cell.length_b   1.000
_cell.length_c   1.000
_cell.angle_alpha   90.00
_cell.angle_beta   90.00
_cell.angle_gamma   90.00
#
_symmetry.space_group_name_H-M   'P 1'
#
loop_
_entity.id
_entity.type
_entity.pdbx_description
1 polymer ?
#
loop_
_entity_poly.entity_id
_entity_poly.type
_entity_poly.pdbx_seq_one_letter_code
_entity_poly.pdbx_strand_id
1 'polypeptide(L)'
;MHIANSDKPVSFYSLDMILAVGYRANSSNAIIFRKWASKILRNYITNGFVINPSRIEQNYEKFLIAVEETKKLLPSDDRITARDAMELVKMFAGTWFSLDAYDKEALPVKGATKKKVALTGEELEDSIGQLKKELIRKGQATEIFAIERKGSSLAGIVGNVFQAFGGKDLYPTIEEKAVHLLYFVVKNHPFVDGNKRSGAFSFIWFLQKAGFDFRKKITPEALTALTLLIAESNPKDKDRVIGLVLLLLKK
;
A
#
# COMPACT_ATOMS: atom_id res chain seq x y z
N MET A 1 -15.03 16.97 -34.02
CA MET A 1 -14.90 15.50 -34.10
C MET A 1 -15.95 15.02 -35.09
N HIS A 2 -15.55 14.60 -36.28
CA HIS A 2 -16.47 14.06 -37.29
C HIS A 2 -16.73 12.59 -36.97
N ILE A 3 -18.00 12.21 -36.90
CA ILE A 3 -18.39 10.81 -36.97
C ILE A 3 -18.35 10.47 -38.47
N ALA A 4 -17.62 9.43 -38.86
CA ALA A 4 -17.57 9.00 -40.25
C ALA A 4 -19.00 8.70 -40.76
N ASN A 5 -19.37 9.28 -41.90
CA ASN A 5 -20.66 9.15 -42.61
C ASN A 5 -21.90 9.91 -42.05
N SER A 6 -21.74 11.07 -41.41
CA SER A 6 -22.89 11.93 -41.05
C SER A 6 -22.66 13.41 -41.40
N ASP A 7 -23.47 13.93 -42.32
CA ASP A 7 -23.48 15.35 -42.75
C ASP A 7 -24.32 16.27 -41.82
N LYS A 8 -24.90 15.72 -40.74
CA LYS A 8 -25.70 16.49 -39.79
C LYS A 8 -24.82 17.14 -38.71
N PRO A 9 -24.99 18.45 -38.42
CA PRO A 9 -24.27 19.10 -37.35
C PRO A 9 -24.64 18.47 -36.00
N VAL A 10 -23.64 18.07 -35.23
CA VAL A 10 -23.84 17.54 -33.87
C VAL A 10 -24.24 18.71 -32.96
N SER A 11 -25.47 18.67 -32.45
CA SER A 11 -25.94 19.66 -31.48
C SER A 11 -25.29 19.42 -30.12
N PHE A 12 -24.61 20.45 -29.59
CA PHE A 12 -24.10 20.45 -28.22
C PHE A 12 -25.18 20.97 -27.28
N TYR A 13 -25.48 20.22 -26.23
CA TYR A 13 -26.42 20.62 -25.19
C TYR A 13 -25.67 20.98 -23.91
N SER A 14 -26.13 22.02 -23.22
CA SER A 14 -25.59 22.38 -21.90
C SER A 14 -25.90 21.30 -20.87
N LEU A 15 -25.11 21.24 -19.79
CA LEU A 15 -25.35 20.31 -18.70
C LEU A 15 -26.77 20.48 -18.13
N ASP A 16 -27.22 21.70 -17.90
CA ASP A 16 -28.55 21.98 -17.35
C ASP A 16 -29.68 21.44 -18.24
N MET A 17 -29.53 21.54 -19.57
CA MET A 17 -30.49 20.98 -20.51
C MET A 17 -30.51 19.45 -20.42
N ILE A 18 -29.34 18.81 -20.36
CA ILE A 18 -29.20 17.35 -20.22
C ILE A 18 -29.83 16.88 -18.90
N LEU A 19 -29.57 17.58 -17.79
CA LEU A 19 -30.16 17.28 -16.49
C LEU A 19 -31.69 17.43 -16.54
N ALA A 20 -32.19 18.54 -17.06
CA ALA A 20 -33.62 18.83 -17.14
C ALA A 20 -34.38 17.76 -17.96
N VAL A 21 -33.85 17.40 -19.14
CA VAL A 21 -34.45 16.36 -19.98
C VAL A 21 -34.31 14.98 -19.34
N GLY A 22 -33.13 14.64 -18.80
CA GLY A 22 -32.86 13.34 -18.20
C GLY A 22 -33.73 13.03 -16.98
N TYR A 23 -34.09 14.04 -16.19
CA TYR A 23 -35.00 13.86 -15.06
C TYR A 23 -36.49 13.90 -15.47
N ARG A 24 -36.86 14.62 -16.53
CA ARG A 24 -38.25 14.80 -16.94
C ARG A 24 -38.76 13.76 -17.95
N ALA A 25 -37.89 13.20 -18.78
CA ALA A 25 -38.26 12.25 -19.83
C ALA A 25 -38.49 10.83 -19.29
N ASN A 26 -39.36 10.04 -19.95
CA ASN A 26 -39.69 8.68 -19.53
C ASN A 26 -39.13 7.58 -20.46
N SER A 27 -38.00 7.83 -21.11
CA SER A 27 -37.32 6.84 -21.96
C SER A 27 -36.43 5.90 -21.15
N SER A 28 -36.09 4.74 -21.72
CA SER A 28 -35.12 3.79 -21.13
C SER A 28 -33.78 4.46 -20.79
N ASN A 29 -33.30 5.35 -21.67
CA ASN A 29 -32.07 6.11 -21.45
C ASN A 29 -32.21 7.11 -20.29
N ALA A 30 -33.37 7.77 -20.15
CA ALA A 30 -33.65 8.67 -19.04
C ALA A 30 -33.70 7.93 -17.69
N ILE A 31 -34.23 6.69 -17.68
CA ILE A 31 -34.22 5.82 -16.49
C ILE A 31 -32.79 5.44 -16.10
N ILE A 32 -31.94 5.02 -17.05
CA ILE A 32 -30.52 4.70 -16.79
C ILE A 32 -29.79 5.93 -16.25
N PHE A 33 -30.00 7.09 -16.89
CA PHE A 33 -29.43 8.36 -16.46
C PHE A 33 -29.82 8.70 -15.01
N ARG A 34 -31.11 8.60 -14.64
CA ARG A 34 -31.56 8.87 -13.28
C ARG A 34 -30.92 7.92 -12.26
N LYS A 35 -30.84 6.62 -12.57
CA LYS A 35 -30.15 5.65 -11.70
C LYS A 35 -28.69 6.04 -11.47
N TRP A 36 -27.98 6.40 -12.54
CA TRP A 36 -26.60 6.88 -12.45
C TRP A 36 -26.50 8.18 -11.63
N ALA A 37 -27.30 9.20 -11.95
CA ALA A 37 -27.25 10.51 -11.30
C ALA A 37 -27.60 10.41 -9.81
N SER A 38 -28.61 9.62 -9.45
CA SER A 38 -28.96 9.35 -8.05
C SER A 38 -27.84 8.62 -7.30
N LYS A 39 -27.10 7.70 -7.95
CA LYS A 39 -25.93 7.06 -7.36
C LYS A 39 -24.83 8.08 -7.06
N ILE A 40 -24.53 8.97 -8.01
CA ILE A 40 -23.53 10.04 -7.84
C ILE A 40 -23.91 10.97 -6.69
N LEU A 41 -25.15 11.48 -6.68
CA LEU A 41 -25.66 12.35 -5.61
C LEU A 41 -25.61 11.66 -4.24
N ARG A 42 -26.06 10.40 -4.16
CA ARG A 42 -25.99 9.62 -2.92
C ARG A 42 -24.55 9.50 -2.42
N ASN A 43 -23.62 9.09 -3.27
CA ASN A 43 -22.22 8.96 -2.91
C ASN A 43 -21.63 10.28 -2.41
N TYR A 44 -21.97 11.41 -3.06
CA TYR A 44 -21.52 12.72 -2.64
C TYR A 44 -22.08 13.10 -1.26
N ILE A 45 -23.38 12.88 -1.02
CA ILE A 45 -24.03 13.22 0.24
C ILE A 45 -23.50 12.33 1.38
N THR A 46 -23.28 11.04 1.15
CA THR A 46 -22.84 10.11 2.19
C THR A 46 -21.34 10.20 2.48
N ASN A 47 -20.51 10.38 1.45
CA ASN A 47 -19.05 10.30 1.58
C ASN A 47 -18.36 11.67 1.51
N GLY A 48 -19.09 12.73 1.13
CA GLY A 48 -18.55 14.08 0.91
C GLY A 48 -17.83 14.25 -0.43
N PHE A 49 -17.66 13.19 -1.23
CA PHE A 49 -16.96 13.22 -2.51
C PHE A 49 -17.43 12.12 -3.46
N VAL A 50 -17.11 12.27 -4.75
CA VAL A 50 -17.32 11.25 -5.78
C VAL A 50 -16.02 11.08 -6.56
N ILE A 51 -15.56 9.84 -6.69
CA ILE A 51 -14.38 9.49 -7.48
C ILE A 51 -14.83 9.02 -8.87
N ASN A 52 -14.17 9.52 -9.91
CA ASN A 52 -14.28 9.00 -11.27
C ASN A 52 -12.97 8.29 -11.65
N PRO A 53 -12.87 6.96 -11.45
CA PRO A 53 -11.63 6.21 -11.66
C PRO A 53 -11.10 6.35 -13.09
N SER A 54 -11.97 6.21 -14.09
CA SER A 54 -11.61 6.30 -15.51
C SER A 54 -11.01 7.66 -15.87
N ARG A 55 -11.52 8.75 -15.27
CA ARG A 55 -10.97 10.08 -15.51
C ARG A 55 -9.61 10.29 -14.83
N ILE A 56 -9.38 9.69 -13.67
CA ILE A 56 -8.07 9.72 -12.99
C ILE A 56 -7.06 8.92 -13.82
N GLU A 57 -7.42 7.73 -14.28
CA GLU A 57 -6.59 6.90 -15.15
C GLU A 57 -6.18 7.64 -16.43
N GLN A 58 -7.14 8.25 -17.14
CA GLN A 58 -6.85 9.04 -18.35
C GLN A 58 -6.00 10.29 -18.10
N ASN A 59 -5.93 10.79 -16.85
CA ASN A 59 -5.19 11.98 -16.47
C ASN A 59 -4.18 11.68 -15.35
N TYR A 60 -3.61 10.48 -15.35
CA TYR A 60 -2.83 9.97 -14.22
C TYR A 60 -1.66 10.88 -13.84
N GLU A 61 -0.95 11.43 -14.83
CA GLU A 61 0.12 12.42 -14.62
C GLU A 61 -0.35 13.66 -13.86
N LYS A 62 -1.52 14.20 -14.21
CA LYS A 62 -2.10 15.37 -13.52
C LYS A 62 -2.52 15.03 -12.10
N PHE A 63 -3.02 13.82 -11.88
CA PHE A 63 -3.34 13.34 -10.54
C PHE A 63 -2.07 13.26 -9.67
N LEU A 64 -0.97 12.71 -10.19
CA LEU A 64 0.30 12.65 -9.48
C LEU A 64 0.85 14.05 -9.16
N ILE A 65 0.76 15.00 -10.10
CA ILE A 65 1.14 16.40 -9.86
C ILE A 65 0.30 16.99 -8.71
N ALA A 66 -1.01 16.80 -8.72
CA ALA A 66 -1.89 17.31 -7.67
C ALA A 66 -1.59 16.71 -6.28
N VAL A 67 -1.27 15.41 -6.23
CA VAL A 67 -0.83 14.69 -5.03
C VAL A 67 0.47 15.31 -4.48
N GLU A 68 1.45 15.56 -5.34
CA GLU A 68 2.72 16.18 -4.98
C GLU A 68 2.58 17.64 -4.52
N GLU A 69 1.75 18.43 -5.21
CA GLU A 69 1.46 19.80 -4.80
C GLU A 69 0.78 19.82 -3.43
N THR A 70 -0.20 18.95 -3.20
CA THR A 70 -0.86 18.82 -1.90
C THR A 70 0.13 18.44 -0.80
N LYS A 71 1.07 17.52 -1.08
CA LYS A 71 2.13 17.13 -0.14
C LYS A 71 2.98 18.32 0.31
N LYS A 72 3.29 19.26 -0.60
CA LYS A 72 4.06 20.48 -0.30
C LYS A 72 3.31 21.47 0.59
N LEU A 73 1.98 21.48 0.52
CA LEU A 73 1.13 22.35 1.34
C LEU A 73 0.95 21.84 2.78
N LEU A 74 1.29 20.58 3.04
CA LEU A 74 1.21 20.02 4.39
C LEU A 74 2.33 20.60 5.28
N PRO A 75 2.01 21.03 6.51
CA PRO A 75 3.01 21.55 7.44
C PRO A 75 4.11 20.50 7.69
N SER A 76 5.33 20.98 7.92
CA SER A 76 6.49 20.12 8.24
C SER A 76 6.47 19.58 9.68
N ASP A 77 5.35 19.75 10.39
CA ASP A 77 5.23 19.36 11.79
C ASP A 77 5.24 17.84 11.96
N ASP A 78 5.75 17.38 13.11
CA ASP A 78 6.08 15.99 13.47
C ASP A 78 4.87 15.04 13.54
N ARG A 79 3.68 15.50 13.16
CA ARG A 79 2.51 14.63 12.94
C ARG A 79 2.61 13.99 11.56
N ILE A 80 3.55 13.04 11.50
CA ILE A 80 4.03 12.20 10.40
C ILE A 80 2.93 11.51 9.54
N THR A 81 1.64 11.63 9.84
CA THR A 81 0.58 10.84 9.18
C THR A 81 0.17 11.33 7.79
N ALA A 82 0.07 12.64 7.55
CA ALA A 82 -0.52 13.14 6.30
C ALA A 82 0.42 13.02 5.10
N ARG A 83 1.71 13.30 5.28
CA ARG A 83 2.73 13.13 4.21
C ARG A 83 2.95 11.67 3.89
N ASP A 84 2.99 10.81 4.90
CA ASP A 84 3.10 9.36 4.74
C ASP A 84 1.86 8.77 4.07
N ALA A 85 0.67 9.22 4.44
CA ALA A 85 -0.56 8.85 3.74
C ALA A 85 -0.52 9.27 2.26
N MET A 86 0.02 10.45 1.95
CA MET A 86 0.17 10.90 0.57
C MET A 86 1.18 10.06 -0.21
N GLU A 87 2.24 9.58 0.46
CA GLU A 87 3.17 8.64 -0.14
C GLU A 87 2.50 7.28 -0.43
N LEU A 88 1.65 6.77 0.48
CA LEU A 88 0.85 5.58 0.22
C LEU A 88 -0.06 5.78 -0.99
N VAL A 89 -0.77 6.91 -1.06
CA VAL A 89 -1.63 7.24 -2.21
C VAL A 89 -0.81 7.21 -3.50
N LYS A 90 0.34 7.88 -3.55
CA LYS A 90 1.21 7.90 -4.72
C LYS A 90 1.69 6.50 -5.12
N MET A 91 2.14 5.69 -4.15
CA MET A 91 2.61 4.34 -4.39
C MET A 91 1.55 3.42 -4.96
N PHE A 92 0.33 3.48 -4.41
CA PHE A 92 -0.75 2.59 -4.81
C PHE A 92 -1.57 3.12 -5.98
N ALA A 93 -1.49 4.41 -6.31
CA ALA A 93 -2.25 4.98 -7.41
C ALA A 93 -1.94 4.26 -8.72
N GLY A 94 -0.66 4.05 -9.05
CA GLY A 94 -0.28 3.36 -10.29
C GLY A 94 -0.87 1.97 -10.39
N THR A 95 -0.89 1.23 -9.28
CA THR A 95 -1.45 -0.13 -9.28
C THR A 95 -2.97 -0.18 -9.23
N TRP A 96 -3.61 0.83 -8.62
CA TRP A 96 -5.06 0.99 -8.63
C TRP A 96 -5.59 1.29 -10.03
N PHE A 97 -4.83 2.06 -10.83
CA PHE A 97 -5.23 2.50 -12.17
C PHE A 97 -4.67 1.62 -13.30
N SER A 98 -3.71 0.73 -13.03
CA SER A 98 -3.26 -0.27 -14.02
C SER A 98 -4.29 -1.41 -14.11
N LEU A 99 -5.18 -1.28 -15.10
CA LEU A 99 -6.15 -2.24 -15.66
C LEU A 99 -6.09 -3.69 -15.12
N ASP A 100 -7.05 -4.01 -14.23
CA ASP A 100 -7.75 -5.29 -13.91
C ASP A 100 -8.18 -5.31 -12.41
N ALA A 101 -7.53 -4.49 -11.57
CA ALA A 101 -7.66 -4.54 -10.11
C ALA A 101 -8.84 -3.74 -9.53
N TYR A 102 -9.46 -2.83 -10.30
CA TYR A 102 -10.60 -2.06 -9.79
C TYR A 102 -11.87 -2.93 -9.61
N ASP A 103 -12.04 -3.93 -10.47
CA ASP A 103 -13.24 -4.79 -10.46
C ASP A 103 -13.09 -6.07 -9.62
N LYS A 104 -11.86 -6.39 -9.19
CA LYS A 104 -11.59 -7.56 -8.37
C LYS A 104 -10.77 -7.10 -7.18
N GLU A 105 -11.36 -7.15 -5.99
CA GLU A 105 -10.73 -6.97 -4.67
C GLU A 105 -9.60 -8.00 -4.38
N ALA A 106 -8.99 -8.59 -5.41
CA ALA A 106 -7.98 -9.63 -5.32
C ALA A 106 -6.59 -9.01 -5.18
N LEU A 107 -6.26 -8.57 -3.96
CA LEU A 107 -4.88 -8.29 -3.60
C LEU A 107 -4.02 -9.56 -3.77
N PRO A 108 -2.75 -9.45 -4.16
CA PRO A 108 -1.87 -10.60 -4.29
C PRO A 108 -1.74 -11.34 -2.96
N VAL A 109 -2.01 -12.64 -2.99
CA VAL A 109 -1.80 -13.55 -1.85
C VAL A 109 -0.43 -14.22 -1.88
N LYS A 110 0.30 -14.13 -3.00
CA LYS A 110 1.60 -14.78 -3.23
C LYS A 110 2.56 -13.85 -3.95
N GLY A 111 3.85 -14.00 -3.66
CA GLY A 111 4.90 -13.34 -4.44
C GLY A 111 5.25 -14.12 -5.71
N ALA A 112 6.30 -13.67 -6.39
CA ALA A 112 6.74 -14.28 -7.65
C ALA A 112 7.99 -15.16 -7.48
N THR A 113 8.84 -14.86 -6.49
CA THR A 113 10.21 -15.38 -6.47
C THR A 113 10.39 -16.54 -5.48
N LYS A 114 10.45 -17.77 -5.99
CA LYS A 114 10.57 -19.02 -5.19
C LYS A 114 12.02 -19.43 -4.83
N LYS A 115 12.98 -18.50 -4.87
CA LYS A 115 14.37 -18.81 -4.52
C LYS A 115 14.46 -19.14 -3.03
N LYS A 116 15.08 -20.27 -2.68
CA LYS A 116 15.32 -20.64 -1.29
C LYS A 116 16.46 -19.81 -0.72
N VAL A 117 16.14 -18.99 0.28
CA VAL A 117 17.09 -18.21 1.07
C VAL A 117 16.84 -18.61 2.52
N ALA A 118 17.85 -19.19 3.16
CA ALA A 118 17.81 -19.51 4.58
C ALA A 118 18.14 -18.25 5.40
N LEU A 119 17.45 -18.11 6.52
CA LEU A 119 17.63 -17.04 7.49
C LEU A 119 17.36 -17.65 8.86
N THR A 120 18.29 -17.48 9.80
CA THR A 120 18.09 -17.88 11.20
C THR A 120 17.73 -16.68 12.08
N GLY A 121 17.13 -16.96 13.24
CA GLY A 121 16.85 -15.93 14.24
C GLY A 121 18.12 -15.18 14.65
N GLU A 122 19.17 -15.94 14.95
CA GLU A 122 20.48 -15.44 15.36
C GLU A 122 21.08 -14.46 14.33
N GLU A 123 21.06 -14.80 13.04
CA GLU A 123 21.59 -13.90 11.99
C GLU A 123 20.86 -12.55 11.95
N LEU A 124 19.55 -12.56 12.18
CA LEU A 124 18.74 -11.33 12.19
C LEU A 124 18.95 -10.57 13.50
N GLU A 125 19.06 -11.26 14.64
CA GLU A 125 19.38 -10.67 15.94
C GLU A 125 20.73 -9.94 15.90
N ASP A 126 21.76 -10.56 15.34
CA ASP A 126 23.08 -9.96 15.14
C ASP A 126 23.02 -8.70 14.28
N SER A 127 22.27 -8.76 13.17
CA SER A 127 22.11 -7.64 12.25
C SER A 127 21.35 -6.47 12.89
N ILE A 128 20.32 -6.75 13.69
CA ILE A 128 19.61 -5.73 14.48
C ILE A 128 20.51 -5.19 15.60
N GLY A 129 21.38 -6.02 16.19
CA GLY A 129 22.40 -5.59 17.15
C GLY A 129 23.39 -4.59 16.54
N GLN A 130 23.78 -4.78 15.28
CA GLN A 130 24.59 -3.80 14.54
C GLN A 130 23.81 -2.51 14.28
N LEU A 131 22.54 -2.61 13.87
CA LEU A 131 21.66 -1.43 13.73
C LEU A 131 21.55 -0.65 15.04
N LYS A 132 21.36 -1.34 16.18
CA LYS A 132 21.31 -0.71 17.51
C LYS A 132 22.56 0.10 17.78
N LYS A 133 23.75 -0.50 17.61
CA LYS A 133 25.04 0.17 17.82
C LYS A 133 25.17 1.43 16.96
N GLU A 134 24.79 1.33 15.69
CA GLU A 134 24.81 2.45 14.75
C GLU A 134 23.86 3.59 15.16
N LEU A 135 22.63 3.27 15.56
CA LEU A 135 21.65 4.27 15.97
C LEU A 135 22.05 4.96 17.28
N ILE A 136 22.59 4.22 18.26
CA ILE A 136 23.08 4.79 19.51
C ILE A 136 24.26 5.72 19.24
N ARG A 137 25.21 5.31 18.39
CA ARG A 137 26.35 6.16 17.98
C ARG A 137 25.90 7.48 17.35
N LYS A 138 24.79 7.47 16.61
CA LYS A 138 24.20 8.66 15.99
C LYS A 138 23.29 9.47 16.92
N GLY A 139 23.10 9.04 18.18
CA GLY A 139 22.16 9.68 19.11
C GLY A 139 20.68 9.49 18.74
N GLN A 140 20.36 8.50 17.90
CA GLN A 140 19.02 8.22 17.36
C GLN A 140 18.28 7.10 18.10
N ALA A 141 18.96 6.43 19.03
CA ALA A 141 18.40 5.38 19.87
C ALA A 141 19.08 5.39 21.24
N THR A 142 18.40 4.81 22.22
CA THR A 142 18.91 4.56 23.56
C THR A 142 19.20 3.08 23.75
N GLU A 143 19.80 2.71 24.89
CA GLU A 143 20.13 1.32 25.20
C GLU A 143 18.91 0.37 25.21
N ILE A 144 17.70 0.87 25.41
CA ILE A 144 16.47 0.04 25.39
C ILE A 144 16.01 -0.36 23.98
N PHE A 145 16.60 0.24 22.94
CA PHE A 145 16.29 -0.11 21.56
C PHE A 145 16.64 -1.57 21.27
N ALA A 146 15.71 -2.29 20.65
CA ALA A 146 15.86 -3.68 20.24
C ALA A 146 16.26 -4.66 21.36
N ILE A 147 15.95 -4.35 22.62
CA ILE A 147 16.02 -5.32 23.72
C ILE A 147 14.76 -6.20 23.65
N GLU A 148 14.90 -7.52 23.59
CA GLU A 148 13.75 -8.42 23.57
C GLU A 148 12.96 -8.40 24.89
N ARG A 149 11.62 -8.41 24.79
CA ARG A 149 10.73 -8.46 25.96
C ARG A 149 10.72 -9.83 26.62
N LYS A 150 10.81 -10.88 25.80
CA LYS A 150 10.90 -12.28 26.20
C LYS A 150 12.02 -12.88 25.35
N GLY A 151 12.92 -13.65 25.96
CA GLY A 151 14.01 -14.27 25.22
C GLY A 151 13.50 -15.11 24.04
N SER A 152 14.20 -15.00 22.91
CA SER A 152 13.93 -15.68 21.65
C SER A 152 12.62 -15.26 20.96
N SER A 153 12.10 -14.06 21.23
CA SER A 153 10.90 -13.55 20.56
C SER A 153 11.12 -13.34 19.06
N LEU A 154 12.27 -12.77 18.67
CA LEU A 154 12.60 -12.58 17.25
C LEU A 154 12.86 -13.92 16.57
N ALA A 155 13.64 -14.80 17.20
CA ALA A 155 13.86 -16.16 16.71
C ALA A 155 12.54 -16.91 16.49
N GLY A 156 11.55 -16.77 17.37
CA GLY A 156 10.20 -17.32 17.20
C GLY A 156 9.46 -16.76 15.99
N ILE A 157 9.55 -15.44 15.74
CA ILE A 157 8.97 -14.81 14.54
C ILE A 157 9.64 -15.35 13.28
N VAL A 158 10.97 -15.41 13.26
CA VAL A 158 11.72 -15.98 12.13
C VAL A 158 11.34 -17.44 11.91
N GLY A 159 11.31 -18.26 12.96
CA GLY A 159 10.87 -19.66 12.87
C GLY A 159 9.47 -19.77 12.26
N ASN A 160 8.53 -18.93 12.70
CA ASN A 160 7.17 -18.92 12.16
C ASN A 160 7.10 -18.53 10.67
N VAL A 161 7.99 -17.65 10.20
CA VAL A 161 8.01 -17.21 8.79
C VAL A 161 8.72 -18.23 7.90
N PHE A 162 9.76 -18.89 8.40
CA PHE A 162 10.60 -19.78 7.61
C PHE A 162 10.26 -21.27 7.80
N GLN A 163 9.24 -21.60 8.61
CA GLN A 163 8.77 -22.97 8.80
C GLN A 163 8.24 -23.60 7.51
N ALA A 164 8.34 -24.94 7.46
CA ALA A 164 7.78 -25.75 6.40
C ALA A 164 6.98 -26.92 6.99
N PHE A 165 5.87 -27.28 6.34
CA PHE A 165 5.06 -28.44 6.70
C PHE A 165 4.95 -29.37 5.47
N GLY A 166 5.23 -30.66 5.66
CA GLY A 166 5.21 -31.64 4.56
C GLY A 166 6.17 -31.28 3.41
N GLY A 167 7.32 -30.68 3.72
CA GLY A 167 8.32 -30.25 2.74
C GLY A 167 7.96 -28.98 1.95
N LYS A 168 6.86 -28.30 2.30
CA LYS A 168 6.44 -27.03 1.69
C LYS A 168 6.54 -25.89 2.69
N ASP A 169 7.28 -24.85 2.33
CA ASP A 169 7.38 -23.60 3.11
C ASP A 169 5.98 -22.99 3.30
N LEU A 170 5.70 -22.48 4.51
CA LEU A 170 4.45 -21.77 4.80
C LEU A 170 4.29 -20.53 3.91
N TYR A 171 5.38 -19.80 3.69
CA TYR A 171 5.49 -18.66 2.79
C TYR A 171 6.45 -19.00 1.65
N PRO A 172 5.96 -19.40 0.46
CA PRO A 172 6.81 -19.99 -0.58
C PRO A 172 7.77 -19.03 -1.29
N THR A 173 7.58 -17.71 -1.16
CA THR A 173 8.36 -16.73 -1.92
C THR A 173 9.11 -15.74 -1.03
N ILE A 174 10.12 -15.11 -1.60
CA ILE A 174 10.90 -14.06 -0.94
C ILE A 174 10.00 -12.90 -0.52
N GLU A 175 9.08 -12.48 -1.38
CA GLU A 175 8.18 -11.36 -1.10
C GLU A 175 7.27 -11.70 0.08
N GLU A 176 6.69 -12.91 0.13
CA GLU A 176 5.85 -13.34 1.24
C GLU A 176 6.62 -13.39 2.56
N LYS A 177 7.83 -13.97 2.56
CA LYS A 177 8.69 -14.03 3.75
C LYS A 177 9.08 -12.64 4.24
N ALA A 178 9.47 -11.74 3.33
CA ALA A 178 9.82 -10.36 3.66
C ALA A 178 8.64 -9.63 4.32
N VAL A 179 7.47 -9.66 3.66
CA VAL A 179 6.28 -8.95 4.12
C VAL A 179 5.80 -9.49 5.47
N HIS A 180 5.88 -10.80 5.70
CA HIS A 180 5.52 -11.39 6.99
C HIS A 180 6.53 -11.08 8.09
N LEU A 181 7.84 -11.00 7.79
CA LEU A 181 8.83 -10.49 8.74
C LEU A 181 8.49 -9.07 9.18
N LEU A 182 8.20 -8.17 8.22
CA LEU A 182 7.78 -6.80 8.52
C LEU A 182 6.54 -6.80 9.43
N TYR A 183 5.49 -7.50 9.03
CA TYR A 183 4.22 -7.52 9.74
C TYR A 183 4.37 -8.06 11.17
N PHE A 184 5.01 -9.21 11.35
CA PHE A 184 5.10 -9.85 12.66
C PHE A 184 6.05 -9.12 13.61
N VAL A 185 7.19 -8.59 13.14
CA VAL A 185 8.07 -7.79 14.01
C VAL A 185 7.36 -6.51 14.46
N VAL A 186 6.57 -5.87 13.59
CA VAL A 186 5.81 -4.68 13.97
C VAL A 186 4.66 -5.00 14.92
N LYS A 187 3.85 -6.03 14.63
CA LYS A 187 2.62 -6.36 15.39
C LYS A 187 2.86 -7.16 16.67
N ASN A 188 3.82 -8.05 16.69
CA ASN A 188 4.05 -8.92 17.85
C ASN A 188 4.90 -8.23 18.93
N HIS A 189 5.45 -7.04 18.62
CA HIS A 189 6.27 -6.24 19.51
C HIS A 189 7.34 -7.06 20.28
N PRO A 190 8.25 -7.78 19.58
CA PRO A 190 9.26 -8.62 20.23
C PRO A 190 10.21 -7.81 21.12
N PHE A 191 10.39 -6.51 20.85
CA PHE A 191 11.29 -5.63 21.58
C PHE A 191 10.58 -4.67 22.54
N VAL A 192 11.29 -4.24 23.58
CA VAL A 192 10.86 -3.19 24.52
C VAL A 192 10.59 -1.90 23.75
N ASP A 193 11.58 -1.44 22.98
CA ASP A 193 11.48 -0.34 22.02
C ASP A 193 12.03 -0.72 20.64
N GLY A 194 11.62 0.01 19.61
CA GLY A 194 12.19 -0.09 18.27
C GLY A 194 11.45 -1.01 17.30
N ASN A 195 10.35 -1.66 17.70
CA ASN A 195 9.62 -2.64 16.88
C ASN A 195 9.33 -2.19 15.44
N LYS A 196 8.89 -0.94 15.23
CA LYS A 196 8.67 -0.37 13.90
C LYS A 196 9.95 -0.30 13.07
N ARG A 197 11.01 0.25 13.66
CA ARG A 197 12.33 0.40 13.01
C ARG A 197 12.98 -0.96 12.75
N SER A 198 12.92 -1.89 13.70
CA SER A 198 13.42 -3.25 13.58
C SER A 198 12.64 -4.05 12.53
N GLY A 199 11.33 -3.88 12.42
CA GLY A 199 10.51 -4.52 11.39
C GLY A 199 10.86 -4.00 9.99
N ALA A 200 10.93 -2.67 9.83
CA ALA A 200 11.36 -2.03 8.58
C ALA A 200 12.77 -2.47 8.17
N PHE A 201 13.69 -2.57 9.12
CA PHE A 201 15.04 -3.08 8.89
C PHE A 201 15.02 -4.55 8.46
N SER A 202 14.30 -5.42 9.18
CA SER A 202 14.22 -6.86 8.88
C SER A 202 13.70 -7.11 7.46
N PHE A 203 12.73 -6.31 7.03
CA PHE A 203 12.19 -6.34 5.69
C PHE A 203 13.24 -6.04 4.62
N ILE A 204 13.89 -4.88 4.72
CA ILE A 204 14.91 -4.44 3.75
C ILE A 204 16.13 -5.36 3.77
N TRP A 205 16.61 -5.71 4.96
CA TRP A 205 17.76 -6.59 5.15
C TRP A 205 17.52 -7.96 4.50
N PHE A 206 16.35 -8.55 4.68
CA PHE A 206 16.04 -9.84 4.05
C PHE A 206 15.90 -9.72 2.52
N LEU A 207 15.27 -8.67 1.99
CA LEU A 207 15.21 -8.44 0.55
C LEU A 207 16.62 -8.28 -0.05
N GLN A 208 17.50 -7.55 0.63
CA GLN A 208 18.92 -7.44 0.25
C GLN A 208 19.62 -8.80 0.27
N LYS A 209 19.50 -9.56 1.36
CA LYS A 209 20.08 -10.91 1.50
C LYS A 209 19.59 -11.86 0.41
N ALA A 210 18.32 -11.73 0.01
CA ALA A 210 17.74 -12.53 -1.05
C ALA A 210 18.19 -12.14 -2.47
N GLY A 211 18.84 -10.98 -2.62
CA GLY A 211 19.23 -10.38 -3.91
C GLY A 211 18.04 -9.80 -4.67
N PHE A 212 16.98 -9.39 -3.97
CA PHE A 212 15.79 -8.79 -4.57
C PHE A 212 16.04 -7.29 -4.84
N ASP A 213 15.80 -6.83 -6.07
CA ASP A 213 15.92 -5.40 -6.40
C ASP A 213 14.65 -4.64 -5.99
N PHE A 214 14.69 -4.02 -4.81
CA PHE A 214 13.62 -3.18 -4.28
C PHE A 214 13.86 -1.68 -4.45
N ARG A 215 15.03 -1.24 -4.92
CA ARG A 215 15.45 0.17 -4.82
C ARG A 215 14.56 1.12 -5.61
N LYS A 216 14.01 0.65 -6.74
CA LYS A 216 13.05 1.40 -7.56
C LYS A 216 11.61 1.31 -7.04
N LYS A 217 11.34 0.40 -6.11
CA LYS A 217 9.99 0.06 -5.64
C LYS A 217 9.69 0.60 -4.24
N ILE A 218 10.70 0.70 -3.38
CA ILE A 218 10.54 1.05 -1.96
C ILE A 218 11.50 2.20 -1.64
N THR A 219 10.94 3.41 -1.56
CA THR A 219 11.63 4.59 -1.03
C THR A 219 11.66 4.56 0.51
N PRO A 220 12.52 5.36 1.16
CA PRO A 220 12.49 5.50 2.62
C PRO A 220 11.14 5.98 3.16
N GLU A 221 10.49 6.92 2.47
CA GLU A 221 9.17 7.46 2.83
C GLU A 221 8.10 6.39 2.69
N ALA A 222 8.14 5.62 1.58
CA ALA A 222 7.28 4.48 1.34
C ALA A 222 7.36 3.45 2.46
N LEU A 223 8.58 3.04 2.82
CA LEU A 223 8.82 2.09 3.89
C LEU A 223 8.28 2.57 5.23
N THR A 224 8.49 3.86 5.53
CA THR A 224 7.98 4.49 6.76
C THR A 224 6.47 4.43 6.80
N ALA A 225 5.81 4.87 5.72
CA ALA A 225 4.36 4.89 5.62
C ALA A 225 3.73 3.49 5.70
N LEU A 226 4.32 2.48 5.04
CA LEU A 226 3.88 1.08 5.14
C LEU A 226 4.06 0.52 6.54
N THR A 227 5.17 0.85 7.20
CA THR A 227 5.44 0.39 8.57
C THR A 227 4.44 0.99 9.56
N LEU A 228 4.06 2.26 9.38
CA LEU A 228 3.01 2.91 10.17
C LEU A 228 1.63 2.33 9.87
N LEU A 229 1.30 2.11 8.59
CA LEU A 229 0.06 1.46 8.18
C LEU A 229 -0.08 0.08 8.87
N ILE A 230 0.98 -0.72 8.85
CA ILE A 230 1.02 -1.99 9.55
C ILE A 230 0.87 -1.76 11.06
N ALA A 231 1.59 -0.83 11.67
CA ALA A 231 1.50 -0.60 13.11
C ALA A 231 0.06 -0.28 13.54
N GLU A 232 -0.62 0.61 12.82
CA GLU A 232 -1.96 1.12 13.15
C GLU A 232 -3.12 0.22 12.67
N SER A 233 -2.87 -0.76 11.80
CA SER A 233 -3.94 -1.60 11.25
C SER A 233 -4.67 -2.45 12.31
N ASN A 234 -5.91 -2.83 12.04
CA ASN A 234 -6.58 -3.86 12.85
C ASN A 234 -5.98 -5.24 12.51
N PRO A 235 -5.70 -6.12 13.49
CA PRO A 235 -5.28 -7.50 13.21
C PRO A 235 -6.21 -8.29 12.28
N LYS A 236 -7.51 -7.96 12.24
CA LYS A 236 -8.48 -8.55 11.31
C LYS A 236 -8.19 -8.22 9.84
N ASP A 237 -7.52 -7.10 9.59
CA ASP A 237 -7.16 -6.64 8.24
C ASP A 237 -5.79 -7.16 7.79
N LYS A 238 -5.20 -8.12 8.52
CA LYS A 238 -3.87 -8.67 8.23
C LYS A 238 -3.68 -8.98 6.76
N ASP A 239 -4.54 -9.82 6.19
CA ASP A 239 -4.36 -10.33 4.83
C ASP A 239 -4.45 -9.20 3.79
N ARG A 240 -5.30 -8.20 4.05
CA ARG A 240 -5.41 -7.00 3.23
C ARG A 240 -4.12 -6.18 3.29
N VAL A 241 -3.57 -5.95 4.49
CA VAL A 241 -2.33 -5.19 4.64
C VAL A 241 -1.14 -5.93 4.03
N ILE A 242 -1.03 -7.25 4.24
CA ILE A 242 -0.01 -8.10 3.61
C ILE A 242 -0.11 -8.00 2.09
N GLY A 243 -1.33 -8.14 1.54
CA GLY A 243 -1.57 -8.04 0.11
C GLY A 243 -1.18 -6.70 -0.49
N LEU A 244 -1.38 -5.59 0.23
CA LEU A 244 -0.91 -4.27 -0.18
C LEU A 244 0.61 -4.21 -0.29
N VAL A 245 1.36 -4.72 0.70
CA VAL A 245 2.83 -4.70 0.61
C VAL A 245 3.33 -5.64 -0.49
N LEU A 246 2.71 -6.81 -0.66
CA LEU A 246 3.03 -7.75 -1.75
C LEU A 246 2.82 -7.13 -3.13
N LEU A 247 1.78 -6.30 -3.28
CA LEU A 247 1.47 -5.60 -4.52
C LEU A 247 2.63 -4.70 -4.97
N LEU A 248 3.30 -4.04 -4.02
CA LEU A 248 4.47 -3.20 -4.31
C LEU A 248 5.69 -4.01 -4.76
N LEU A 249 5.82 -5.24 -4.28
CA LEU A 249 6.94 -6.12 -4.64
C LEU A 249 6.70 -6.85 -5.96
N LYS A 250 5.45 -6.92 -6.44
CA LYS A 250 5.10 -7.59 -7.70
C LYS A 250 5.87 -6.96 -8.88
N LYS A 251 6.32 -7.79 -9.82
CA LYS A 251 6.98 -7.36 -11.05
C LYS A 251 5.98 -6.77 -12.03
#